data_AF-A0A834AX30-F1
#
_entry.id   AF-A0A834AX30-F1
#
_cell.length_a   1.000
_cell.length_b   1.000
_cell.length_c   1.000
_cell.angle_alpha   90.00
_cell.angle_beta   90.00
_cell.angle_gamma   90.00
#
_symmetry.space_group_name_H-M   'P 1'
#
loop_
_entity.id
_entity.type
_entity.pdbx_description
1 polymer ?
#
loop_
_entity_poly.entity_id
_entity_poly.type
_entity_poly.pdbx_seq_one_letter_code
_entity_poly.pdbx_strand_id
1 'polypeptide(L)'
;MCWNGPITSLLSIPLSLLPPVRDTSFNFGSVDEEIFGVPIPIMALVADQQSAMFGECCFQTGDVKLTMGTGTFLDINTGSNPQQNVGGFYPLIGWKIGQEVVCLAEGNAGDTGTAIKWAQQLDLFTDAAETEKMANSLKDSEGVYFVPSFSGLQVPLNDPCACASFMGLKPSTSKYHLVRAILESIAFRNKQLYEVMQKEIHIPITKIRVLD
;
A
#
# COMPACT_ATOMS: atom_id res chain seq x y z
N MET A 1 -21.62 -2.33 -11.90
CA MET A 1 -20.37 -3.12 -12.00
C MET A 1 -20.74 -4.58 -12.11
N CYS A 2 -20.00 -5.35 -12.90
CA CYS A 2 -20.24 -6.77 -13.13
C CYS A 2 -18.93 -7.49 -13.47
N TRP A 3 -18.94 -8.82 -13.43
CA TRP A 3 -17.83 -9.63 -13.87
C TRP A 3 -17.60 -9.52 -15.39
N ASN A 4 -16.33 -9.50 -15.79
CA ASN A 4 -15.94 -9.39 -17.19
C ASN A 4 -15.96 -10.77 -17.87
N GLY A 5 -17.02 -11.05 -18.62
CA GLY A 5 -17.22 -12.32 -19.34
C GLY A 5 -16.03 -12.75 -20.23
N PRO A 6 -15.48 -11.85 -21.08
CA PRO A 6 -14.28 -12.16 -21.85
C PRO A 6 -13.07 -12.63 -21.02
N ILE A 7 -12.75 -11.95 -19.91
CA ILE A 7 -11.63 -12.34 -19.03
C ILE A 7 -11.91 -13.69 -18.36
N THR A 8 -13.13 -13.90 -17.86
CA THR A 8 -13.48 -15.18 -17.21
C THR A 8 -13.42 -16.35 -18.19
N SER A 9 -13.84 -16.14 -19.44
CA SER A 9 -13.72 -17.16 -20.50
C SER A 9 -12.26 -17.45 -20.85
N LEU A 10 -11.42 -16.41 -20.95
CA LEU A 10 -9.98 -16.57 -21.22
C LEU A 10 -9.28 -17.40 -20.15
N LEU A 11 -9.63 -17.18 -18.87
CA LEU A 11 -9.06 -17.91 -17.73
C LEU A 11 -9.77 -19.25 -17.45
N SER A 12 -10.77 -19.62 -18.27
CA SER A 12 -11.59 -20.82 -18.06
C SER A 12 -12.28 -20.88 -16.69
N ILE A 13 -12.71 -19.73 -16.17
CA ILE A 13 -13.45 -19.60 -14.90
C ILE A 13 -14.95 -19.43 -15.20
N PRO A 14 -15.82 -20.37 -14.76
CA PRO A 14 -17.26 -20.21 -14.92
C PRO A 14 -17.82 -19.03 -14.12
N LEU A 15 -18.63 -18.18 -14.76
CA LEU A 15 -19.30 -17.05 -14.09
C LEU A 15 -20.18 -17.47 -12.90
N SER A 16 -20.70 -18.69 -12.92
CA SER A 16 -21.54 -19.25 -11.84
C SER A 16 -20.79 -19.47 -10.53
N LEU A 17 -19.45 -19.51 -10.54
CA LEU A 17 -18.64 -19.62 -9.33
C LEU A 17 -18.38 -18.27 -8.66
N LEU A 18 -18.62 -17.16 -9.37
CA LEU A 18 -18.30 -15.83 -8.87
C LEU A 18 -19.45 -15.26 -8.03
N PRO A 19 -19.16 -14.59 -6.90
CA PRO A 19 -20.21 -13.99 -6.08
C PRO A 19 -20.87 -12.82 -6.81
N PRO A 20 -22.14 -12.48 -6.52
CA PRO A 20 -22.77 -11.30 -7.10
C PRO A 20 -22.03 -10.03 -6.68
N VAL A 21 -21.72 -9.15 -7.64
CA VAL A 21 -21.14 -7.84 -7.34
C VAL A 21 -22.23 -6.91 -6.82
N ARG A 22 -21.99 -6.31 -5.64
CA ARG A 22 -22.88 -5.32 -5.01
C ARG A 22 -22.14 -4.01 -4.77
N ASP A 23 -22.90 -2.99 -4.44
CA ASP A 23 -22.38 -1.68 -4.07
C ASP A 23 -21.66 -1.77 -2.72
N THR A 24 -20.73 -0.85 -2.46
CA THR A 24 -19.95 -0.82 -1.22
C THR A 24 -20.86 -0.69 0.01
N SER A 25 -21.90 0.12 -0.11
CA SER A 25 -23.00 0.24 0.86
C SER A 25 -24.19 -0.58 0.38
N PHE A 26 -24.37 -1.77 0.91
CA PHE A 26 -25.45 -2.70 0.57
C PHE A 26 -25.80 -3.58 1.77
N ASN A 27 -27.04 -4.06 1.85
CA ASN A 27 -27.41 -5.03 2.89
C ASN A 27 -26.96 -6.43 2.48
N PHE A 28 -25.84 -6.91 3.04
CA PHE A 28 -25.27 -8.23 2.79
C PHE A 28 -25.88 -9.34 3.66
N GLY A 29 -26.94 -9.03 4.41
CA GLY A 29 -27.57 -9.92 5.36
C GLY A 29 -27.19 -9.56 6.79
N SER A 30 -27.27 -10.54 7.68
CA SER A 30 -26.88 -10.39 9.08
C SER A 30 -26.03 -11.56 9.52
N VAL A 31 -25.10 -11.30 10.43
CA VAL A 31 -24.38 -12.35 11.13
C VAL A 31 -25.39 -13.20 11.89
N ASP A 32 -25.14 -14.50 11.92
CA ASP A 32 -25.95 -15.45 12.68
C ASP A 32 -25.99 -15.07 14.16
N GLU A 33 -27.18 -15.16 14.76
CA GLU A 33 -27.39 -14.82 16.17
C GLU A 33 -26.60 -15.74 17.11
N GLU A 34 -26.31 -16.98 16.70
CA GLU A 34 -25.53 -17.93 17.50
C GLU A 34 -24.11 -17.43 17.79
N ILE A 35 -23.57 -16.54 16.95
CA ILE A 35 -22.19 -16.03 17.09
C ILE A 35 -22.11 -14.92 18.15
N PHE A 36 -23.10 -14.01 18.19
CA PHE A 36 -23.05 -12.79 19.03
C PHE A 36 -24.22 -12.66 20.01
N GLY A 37 -25.12 -13.64 20.05
CA GLY A 37 -26.37 -13.61 20.85
C GLY A 37 -27.45 -12.69 20.27
N VAL A 38 -27.15 -11.96 19.19
CA VAL A 38 -28.06 -11.08 18.47
C VAL A 38 -27.68 -11.04 16.99
N PRO A 39 -28.64 -10.88 16.06
CA PRO A 39 -28.33 -10.68 14.65
C PRO A 39 -27.71 -9.29 14.44
N ILE A 40 -26.52 -9.24 13.84
CA ILE A 40 -25.82 -7.99 13.51
C ILE A 40 -25.85 -7.77 11.99
N PRO A 41 -26.44 -6.69 11.47
CA PRO A 41 -26.53 -6.45 10.03
C PRO A 41 -25.17 -6.09 9.42
N ILE A 42 -24.86 -6.68 8.26
CA ILE A 42 -23.66 -6.38 7.47
C ILE A 42 -24.06 -5.40 6.37
N MET A 43 -23.78 -4.12 6.59
CA MET A 43 -24.28 -3.02 5.73
C MET A 43 -23.23 -2.43 4.78
N ALA A 44 -21.98 -2.85 4.92
CA ALA A 44 -20.89 -2.40 4.07
C ALA A 44 -19.84 -3.49 3.90
N LEU A 45 -19.25 -3.53 2.71
CA LEU A 45 -18.10 -4.37 2.42
C LEU A 45 -17.12 -3.56 1.56
N VAL A 46 -15.94 -3.31 2.12
CA VAL A 46 -14.89 -2.45 1.55
C VAL A 46 -13.57 -3.18 1.75
N ALA A 47 -12.69 -3.15 0.76
CA ALA A 47 -11.32 -3.63 0.93
C ALA A 47 -10.51 -2.68 1.82
N ASP A 48 -9.41 -3.17 2.39
CA ASP A 48 -8.62 -2.49 3.41
C ASP A 48 -8.10 -1.12 2.95
N GLN A 49 -7.45 -1.03 1.78
CA GLN A 49 -6.86 0.23 1.30
C GLN A 49 -7.93 1.27 0.96
N GLN A 50 -9.04 0.84 0.36
CA GLN A 50 -10.21 1.66 0.07
C GLN A 50 -10.90 2.13 1.35
N SER A 51 -10.99 1.26 2.37
CA SER A 51 -11.55 1.61 3.67
C SER A 51 -10.69 2.65 4.39
N ALA A 52 -9.35 2.53 4.29
CA ALA A 52 -8.42 3.51 4.82
C ALA A 52 -8.56 4.87 4.10
N MET A 53 -8.69 4.88 2.76
CA MET A 53 -8.99 6.10 2.01
C MET A 53 -10.30 6.76 2.49
N PHE A 54 -11.33 5.97 2.71
CA PHE A 54 -12.61 6.48 3.19
C PHE A 54 -12.54 7.00 4.64
N GLY A 55 -11.89 6.25 5.54
CA GLY A 55 -11.70 6.63 6.95
C GLY A 55 -10.83 7.88 7.13
N GLU A 56 -9.85 8.07 6.24
CA GLU A 56 -9.05 9.28 6.17
C GLU A 56 -9.76 10.44 5.46
N CYS A 57 -11.05 10.31 5.13
CA CYS A 57 -11.81 11.34 4.45
C CYS A 57 -11.17 11.82 3.13
N CYS A 58 -10.52 10.93 2.37
CA CYS A 58 -9.94 11.20 1.05
C CYS A 58 -11.02 11.27 -0.03
N PHE A 59 -12.03 12.12 0.17
CA PHE A 59 -13.23 12.19 -0.68
C PHE A 59 -13.06 13.08 -1.90
N GLN A 60 -12.05 13.95 -1.91
CA GLN A 60 -11.81 14.87 -3.02
C GLN A 60 -10.81 14.27 -4.01
N THR A 61 -11.02 14.52 -5.30
CA THR A 61 -10.05 14.20 -6.34
C THR A 61 -8.70 14.83 -6.00
N GLY A 62 -7.63 14.03 -6.00
CA GLY A 62 -6.29 14.47 -5.63
C GLY A 62 -5.95 14.31 -4.14
N ASP A 63 -6.89 13.87 -3.31
CA ASP A 63 -6.57 13.40 -1.96
C ASP A 63 -5.72 12.12 -2.07
N VAL A 64 -4.60 12.11 -1.34
CA VAL A 64 -3.64 11.01 -1.34
C VAL A 64 -3.51 10.44 0.07
N LYS A 65 -3.39 9.10 0.15
CA LYS A 65 -3.11 8.37 1.38
C LYS A 65 -1.90 7.46 1.19
N LEU A 66 -1.03 7.43 2.18
CA LEU A 66 0.12 6.55 2.29
C LEU A 66 -0.08 5.65 3.51
N THR A 67 -0.22 4.34 3.30
CA THR A 67 -0.26 3.35 4.40
C THR A 67 1.10 2.69 4.51
N MET A 68 1.69 2.62 5.70
CA MET A 68 2.97 1.96 5.94
C MET A 68 2.83 0.78 6.91
N GLY A 69 2.31 -0.34 6.41
CA GLY A 69 2.21 -1.60 7.15
C GLY A 69 3.34 -2.56 6.80
N THR A 70 3.01 -3.84 6.61
CA THR A 70 3.97 -4.86 6.10
C THR A 70 4.63 -4.40 4.79
N GLY A 71 3.83 -3.81 3.90
CA GLY A 71 4.29 -3.04 2.74
C GLY A 71 3.75 -1.61 2.81
N THR A 72 4.11 -0.82 1.80
CA THR A 72 3.59 0.52 1.57
C THR A 72 2.57 0.52 0.43
N PHE A 73 1.46 1.20 0.64
CA PHE A 73 0.44 1.47 -0.38
C PHE A 73 0.23 2.98 -0.48
N LEU A 74 0.34 3.52 -1.70
CA LEU A 74 0.09 4.91 -2.03
C LEU A 74 -1.14 4.99 -2.93
N ASP A 75 -2.19 5.60 -2.42
CA ASP A 75 -3.50 5.69 -3.06
C ASP A 75 -3.84 7.14 -3.36
N ILE A 76 -4.43 7.38 -4.53
CA ILE A 76 -4.98 8.69 -4.91
C ILE A 76 -6.42 8.55 -5.38
N ASN A 77 -7.28 9.45 -4.92
CA ASN A 77 -8.64 9.57 -5.42
C ASN A 77 -8.65 10.22 -6.81
N THR A 78 -9.19 9.53 -7.81
CA THR A 78 -9.23 9.98 -9.21
C THR A 78 -10.64 10.42 -9.66
N GLY A 79 -11.55 10.64 -8.72
CA GLY A 79 -12.94 10.98 -8.99
C GLY A 79 -13.69 9.84 -9.66
N SER A 80 -14.57 10.12 -10.60
CA SER A 80 -15.36 9.08 -11.30
C SER A 80 -14.65 8.45 -12.51
N ASN A 81 -13.39 8.82 -12.78
CA ASN A 81 -12.66 8.37 -13.96
C ASN A 81 -11.53 7.41 -13.57
N PRO A 82 -11.58 6.13 -13.98
CA PRO A 82 -10.47 5.21 -13.78
C PRO A 82 -9.29 5.64 -14.65
N GLN A 83 -8.18 6.01 -14.01
CA GLN A 83 -6.97 6.40 -14.74
C GLN A 83 -6.28 5.15 -15.29
N GLN A 84 -6.14 5.06 -16.61
CA GLN A 84 -5.33 4.01 -17.23
C GLN A 84 -3.88 4.47 -17.23
N ASN A 85 -3.07 3.89 -16.35
CA ASN A 85 -1.67 4.23 -16.21
C ASN A 85 -0.77 3.05 -16.64
N VAL A 86 0.48 3.33 -17.00
CA VAL A 86 1.37 2.37 -17.70
C VAL A 86 2.63 2.03 -16.91
N GLY A 87 3.07 2.83 -15.93
CA GLY A 87 4.25 2.55 -15.11
C GLY A 87 3.92 2.15 -13.67
N GLY A 88 2.69 1.67 -13.48
CA GLY A 88 2.36 0.64 -12.50
C GLY A 88 1.45 1.07 -11.35
N PHE A 89 0.87 2.27 -11.41
CA PHE A 89 -0.36 2.54 -10.67
C PHE A 89 -1.52 1.83 -11.36
N TYR A 90 -2.25 0.98 -10.64
CA TYR A 90 -3.42 0.31 -11.20
C TYR A 90 -4.71 1.02 -10.82
N PRO A 91 -5.66 1.17 -11.76
CA PRO A 91 -6.96 1.74 -11.47
C PRO A 91 -7.78 0.77 -10.62
N LEU A 92 -8.44 1.30 -9.62
CA LEU A 92 -9.35 0.59 -8.73
C LEU A 92 -10.67 1.32 -8.62
N ILE A 93 -11.70 0.58 -8.21
CA ILE A 93 -12.88 1.19 -7.62
C ILE A 93 -12.57 1.41 -6.14
N GLY A 94 -12.66 2.67 -5.70
CA GLY A 94 -12.58 3.03 -4.29
C GLY A 94 -13.84 2.60 -3.57
N TRP A 95 -14.96 3.18 -3.98
CA TRP A 95 -16.26 2.81 -3.45
C TRP A 95 -17.37 3.12 -4.44
N LYS A 96 -18.51 2.48 -4.20
CA LYS A 96 -19.78 2.81 -4.84
C LYS A 96 -20.88 2.96 -3.79
N ILE A 97 -21.50 4.13 -3.74
CA ILE A 97 -22.58 4.45 -2.82
C ILE A 97 -23.74 5.02 -3.65
N GLY A 98 -24.79 4.21 -3.83
CA GLY A 98 -25.91 4.57 -4.70
C GLY A 98 -25.47 4.78 -6.15
N GLN A 99 -25.65 6.00 -6.68
CA GLN A 99 -25.24 6.34 -8.05
C GLN A 99 -23.78 6.79 -8.15
N GLU A 100 -23.16 7.16 -7.03
CA GLU A 100 -21.78 7.63 -7.00
C GLU A 100 -20.82 6.45 -7.11
N VAL A 101 -19.85 6.58 -8.02
CA VAL A 101 -18.70 5.69 -8.13
C VAL A 101 -17.44 6.55 -8.03
N VAL A 102 -16.61 6.25 -7.04
CA VAL A 102 -15.28 6.84 -6.89
C VAL A 102 -14.24 5.80 -7.28
N CYS A 103 -13.34 6.21 -8.15
CA CYS A 103 -12.18 5.47 -8.60
C CYS A 103 -10.94 5.95 -7.83
N LEU A 104 -10.02 5.02 -7.64
CA LEU A 104 -8.69 5.29 -7.10
C LEU A 104 -7.64 4.83 -8.10
N ALA A 105 -6.41 5.29 -7.90
CA ALA A 105 -5.25 4.62 -8.44
C ALA A 105 -4.31 4.27 -7.28
N GLU A 106 -3.81 3.04 -7.29
CA GLU A 106 -2.98 2.49 -6.20
C GLU A 106 -1.62 2.07 -6.76
N GLY A 107 -0.57 2.43 -6.04
CA GLY A 107 0.78 1.95 -6.27
C GLY A 107 1.34 1.40 -4.97
N ASN A 108 2.09 0.31 -5.05
CA ASN A 108 2.61 -0.36 -3.87
C ASN A 108 4.13 -0.55 -3.91
N ALA A 109 4.72 -0.58 -2.72
CA ALA A 109 6.09 -1.02 -2.49
C ALA A 109 6.07 -2.06 -1.37
N GLY A 110 6.66 -3.22 -1.61
CA GLY A 110 6.77 -4.28 -0.63
C GLY A 110 7.71 -3.93 0.52
N ASP A 111 7.74 -4.85 1.49
CA ASP A 111 8.80 -4.99 2.47
C ASP A 111 9.11 -3.79 3.39
N THR A 112 8.12 -2.91 3.62
CA THR A 112 8.26 -1.76 4.53
C THR A 112 8.38 -2.21 5.98
N GLY A 113 7.29 -2.68 6.58
CA GLY A 113 7.30 -3.25 7.93
C GLY A 113 8.06 -4.57 7.99
N THR A 114 8.15 -5.32 6.88
CA THR A 114 8.97 -6.53 6.81
C THR A 114 10.44 -6.22 7.06
N ALA A 115 11.00 -5.14 6.49
CA ALA A 115 12.39 -4.77 6.70
C ALA A 115 12.68 -4.41 8.17
N ILE A 116 11.75 -3.71 8.83
CA ILE A 116 11.86 -3.40 10.27
C ILE A 116 11.82 -4.68 11.11
N LYS A 117 10.85 -5.56 10.87
CA LYS A 117 10.74 -6.85 11.58
C LYS A 117 11.98 -7.73 11.36
N TRP A 118 12.49 -7.78 10.13
CA TRP A 118 13.71 -8.52 9.81
C TRP A 118 14.94 -7.95 10.54
N ALA A 119 15.09 -6.63 10.57
CA ALA A 119 16.15 -5.96 11.31
C ALA A 119 16.11 -6.25 12.81
N GLN A 120 14.91 -6.30 13.38
CA GLN A 120 14.69 -6.69 14.77
C GLN A 120 15.10 -8.15 15.02
N GLN A 121 14.77 -9.07 14.10
CA GLN A 121 15.17 -10.48 14.19
C GLN A 121 16.68 -10.70 14.05
N LEU A 122 17.41 -9.74 13.47
CA LEU A 122 18.87 -9.72 13.44
C LEU A 122 19.50 -9.06 14.67
N ASP A 123 18.71 -8.78 15.71
CA ASP A 123 19.13 -8.13 16.95
C ASP A 123 19.81 -6.76 16.74
N LEU A 124 19.43 -6.03 15.67
CA LEU A 124 19.93 -4.67 15.46
C LEU A 124 19.40 -3.71 16.52
N PHE A 125 18.15 -3.92 16.96
CA PHE A 125 17.44 -3.22 18.03
C PHE A 125 16.42 -4.17 18.69
N THR A 126 15.95 -3.81 19.89
CA THR A 126 14.97 -4.65 20.62
C THR A 126 13.55 -4.14 20.43
N ASP A 127 13.33 -2.82 20.51
CA ASP A 127 12.04 -2.18 20.26
C ASP A 127 12.15 -1.30 19.01
N ALA A 128 11.17 -1.37 18.11
CA ALA A 128 11.11 -0.54 16.91
C ALA A 128 11.16 0.96 17.24
N ALA A 129 10.65 1.38 18.40
CA ALA A 129 10.73 2.77 18.87
C ALA A 129 12.17 3.26 19.09
N GLU A 130 13.14 2.36 19.30
CA GLU A 130 14.55 2.73 19.46
C GLU A 130 15.18 3.20 18.15
N THR A 131 14.64 2.76 17.01
CA THR A 131 15.21 3.02 15.68
C THR A 131 15.29 4.51 15.37
N GLU A 132 14.32 5.32 15.85
CA GLU A 132 14.34 6.78 15.72
C GLU A 132 15.57 7.38 16.42
N LYS A 133 15.81 7.01 17.68
CA LYS A 133 16.97 7.51 18.44
C LYS A 133 18.28 7.06 17.82
N MET A 134 18.35 5.80 17.37
CA MET A 134 19.53 5.28 16.66
C MET A 134 19.81 6.09 15.40
N ALA A 135 18.79 6.32 14.57
CA ALA A 135 18.90 7.07 13.33
C ALA A 135 19.26 8.54 13.55
N ASN A 136 18.74 9.18 14.61
CA ASN A 136 19.00 10.59 14.93
C ASN A 136 20.34 10.81 15.65
N SER A 137 20.97 9.76 16.19
CA SER A 137 22.31 9.84 16.77
C SER A 137 23.42 9.97 15.71
N LEU A 138 23.10 9.69 14.45
CA LEU A 138 23.99 9.82 13.30
C LEU A 138 23.59 11.03 12.45
N LYS A 139 24.56 11.62 11.76
CA LYS A 139 24.29 12.67 10.77
C LYS A 139 23.66 12.10 9.50
N ASP A 140 24.16 10.96 9.04
CA ASP A 140 23.72 10.23 7.86
C ASP A 140 24.11 8.74 7.97
N SER A 141 23.76 7.93 6.97
CA SER A 141 24.14 6.51 6.86
C SER A 141 25.60 6.29 6.43
N GLU A 142 26.41 7.35 6.27
CA GLU A 142 27.78 7.33 5.77
C GLU A 142 27.96 6.64 4.42
N GLY A 143 26.93 6.67 3.58
CA GLY A 143 26.90 6.03 2.27
C GLY A 143 26.48 4.56 2.28
N VAL A 144 25.99 4.05 3.42
CA VAL A 144 25.34 2.75 3.49
C VAL A 144 23.92 2.86 2.93
N TYR A 145 23.59 2.00 1.97
CA TYR A 145 22.25 1.90 1.40
C TYR A 145 21.68 0.51 1.66
N PHE A 146 20.39 0.46 1.95
CA PHE A 146 19.62 -0.77 1.98
C PHE A 146 18.59 -0.75 0.85
N VAL A 147 18.43 -1.87 0.15
CA VAL A 147 17.35 -2.08 -0.82
C VAL A 147 16.41 -3.14 -0.24
N PRO A 148 15.18 -2.77 0.20
CA PRO A 148 14.23 -3.69 0.83
C PRO A 148 13.45 -4.45 -0.24
N SER A 149 14.08 -5.46 -0.85
CA SER A 149 13.47 -6.27 -1.90
C SER A 149 13.55 -7.77 -1.57
N PHE A 150 13.01 -8.15 -0.42
CA PHE A 150 12.86 -9.57 -0.04
C PHE A 150 11.84 -10.27 -0.94
N SER A 151 10.84 -9.53 -1.42
CA SER A 151 9.76 -9.99 -2.28
C SER A 151 9.88 -9.44 -3.71
N GLY A 152 11.10 -9.10 -4.15
CA GLY A 152 11.34 -8.35 -5.39
C GLY A 152 11.04 -6.85 -5.24
N LEU A 153 11.21 -6.09 -6.32
CA LEU A 153 10.91 -4.66 -6.40
C LEU A 153 9.66 -4.43 -7.23
N GLN A 154 8.65 -3.80 -6.63
CA GLN A 154 7.45 -3.35 -7.33
C GLN A 154 7.75 -2.04 -8.09
N VAL A 155 6.73 -1.23 -8.34
CA VAL A 155 6.83 0.04 -9.04
C VAL A 155 7.97 0.92 -8.52
N PRO A 156 8.71 1.60 -9.40
CA PRO A 156 8.59 1.59 -10.87
C PRO A 156 9.30 0.41 -11.56
N LEU A 157 10.12 -0.37 -10.85
CA LEU A 157 11.06 -1.29 -11.47
C LEU A 157 10.40 -2.60 -11.91
N ASN A 158 9.43 -3.09 -11.13
CA ASN A 158 8.72 -4.35 -11.39
C ASN A 158 9.68 -5.53 -11.67
N ASP A 159 10.71 -5.65 -10.84
CA ASP A 159 11.72 -6.71 -10.90
C ASP A 159 11.43 -7.77 -9.82
N PRO A 160 10.81 -8.90 -10.17
CA PRO A 160 10.51 -9.97 -9.23
C PRO A 160 11.77 -10.74 -8.78
N CYS A 161 12.91 -10.54 -9.45
CA CYS A 161 14.17 -11.22 -9.17
C CYS A 161 15.12 -10.39 -8.29
N ALA A 162 14.77 -9.15 -7.98
CA ALA A 162 15.56 -8.31 -7.10
C ALA A 162 15.64 -8.91 -5.69
N CYS A 163 16.83 -8.84 -5.08
CA CYS A 163 17.10 -9.38 -3.75
C CYS A 163 17.51 -8.27 -2.78
N ALA A 164 17.07 -8.39 -1.53
CA ALA A 164 17.43 -7.44 -0.50
C ALA A 164 18.96 -7.35 -0.36
N SER A 165 19.49 -6.13 -0.27
CA SER A 165 20.94 -5.92 -0.27
C SER A 165 21.35 -4.70 0.54
N PHE A 166 22.51 -4.82 1.21
CA PHE A 166 23.25 -3.70 1.75
C PHE A 166 24.41 -3.35 0.82
N MET A 167 24.61 -2.07 0.57
CA MET A 167 25.70 -1.53 -0.24
C MET A 167 26.43 -0.43 0.53
N GLY A 168 27.71 -0.19 0.20
CA GLY A 168 28.49 0.88 0.80
C GLY A 168 29.06 0.58 2.20
N LEU A 169 29.07 -0.69 2.62
CA LEU A 169 29.62 -1.09 3.92
C LEU A 169 31.13 -0.78 4.00
N LYS A 170 31.51 -0.14 5.10
CA LYS A 170 32.90 0.13 5.52
C LYS A 170 33.23 -0.63 6.81
N PRO A 171 34.52 -0.86 7.16
CA PRO A 171 34.89 -1.42 8.46
C PRO A 171 34.40 -0.61 9.67
N SER A 172 34.15 0.69 9.50
CA SER A 172 33.57 1.58 10.53
C SER A 172 32.04 1.48 10.65
N THR A 173 31.37 0.73 9.78
CA THR A 173 29.91 0.62 9.78
C THR A 173 29.43 -0.03 11.05
N SER A 174 28.57 0.66 11.78
CA SER A 174 27.93 0.15 12.99
C SER A 174 26.46 -0.23 12.73
N LYS A 175 25.85 -0.94 13.67
CA LYS A 175 24.42 -1.25 13.62
C LYS A 175 23.51 -0.01 13.49
N TYR A 176 23.96 1.14 13.97
CA TYR A 176 23.23 2.41 13.85
C TYR A 176 23.13 2.86 12.39
N HIS A 177 24.20 2.69 11.62
CA HIS A 177 24.21 3.01 10.18
C HIS A 177 23.30 2.07 9.41
N LEU A 178 23.28 0.77 9.78
CA LEU A 178 22.37 -0.21 9.17
C LEU A 178 20.91 0.15 9.44
N VAL A 179 20.55 0.44 10.68
CA VAL A 179 19.18 0.85 11.04
C VAL A 179 18.77 2.14 10.33
N ARG A 180 19.66 3.15 10.28
CA ARG A 180 19.42 4.38 9.53
C ARG A 180 19.18 4.10 8.05
N ALA A 181 20.03 3.28 7.41
CA ALA A 181 19.90 2.93 6.00
C ALA A 181 18.60 2.17 5.69
N ILE A 182 18.14 1.30 6.61
CA ILE A 182 16.84 0.63 6.48
C ILE A 182 15.69 1.66 6.50
N LEU A 183 15.68 2.59 7.45
CA LEU A 183 14.65 3.64 7.53
C LEU A 183 14.69 4.57 6.30
N GLU A 184 15.87 4.98 5.86
CA GLU A 184 16.07 5.77 4.64
C GLU A 184 15.55 5.03 3.40
N SER A 185 15.74 3.71 3.34
CA SER A 185 15.24 2.91 2.22
C SER A 185 13.72 2.95 2.08
N ILE A 186 12.98 2.96 3.20
CA ILE A 186 11.51 3.09 3.20
C ILE A 186 11.14 4.46 2.64
N ALA A 187 11.80 5.53 3.10
CA ALA A 187 11.58 6.88 2.57
C ALA A 187 11.89 6.97 1.07
N PHE A 188 12.97 6.33 0.59
CA PHE A 188 13.30 6.28 -0.84
C PHE A 188 12.23 5.54 -1.65
N ARG A 189 11.72 4.42 -1.16
CA ARG A 189 10.62 3.69 -1.83
C ARG A 189 9.35 4.53 -1.90
N ASN A 190 9.00 5.24 -0.82
CA ASN A 190 7.85 6.15 -0.80
C ASN A 190 8.04 7.31 -1.80
N LYS A 191 9.24 7.87 -1.86
CA LYS A 191 9.58 8.93 -2.82
C LYS A 191 9.49 8.45 -4.26
N GLN A 192 9.95 7.23 -4.55
CA GLN A 192 9.83 6.62 -5.89
C GLN A 192 8.37 6.44 -6.29
N LEU A 193 7.52 5.93 -5.39
CA LEU A 193 6.07 5.82 -5.65
C LEU A 193 5.44 7.18 -5.93
N TYR A 194 5.75 8.18 -5.10
CA TYR A 194 5.25 9.53 -5.27
C TYR A 194 5.66 10.15 -6.61
N GLU A 195 6.91 9.95 -7.04
CA GLU A 195 7.38 10.45 -8.33
C GLU A 195 6.71 9.78 -9.53
N VAL A 196 6.43 8.47 -9.44
CA VAL A 196 5.65 7.77 -10.47
C VAL A 196 4.23 8.30 -10.52
N MET A 197 3.59 8.43 -9.35
CA MET A 197 2.24 8.98 -9.23
C MET A 197 2.14 10.36 -9.89
N GLN A 198 3.08 11.28 -9.61
CA GLN A 198 3.09 12.61 -10.22
C GLN A 198 3.31 12.60 -11.74
N LYS A 199 4.06 11.63 -12.26
CA LYS A 199 4.32 11.51 -13.70
C LYS A 199 3.14 10.96 -14.47
N GLU A 200 2.36 10.06 -13.85
CA GLU A 200 1.30 9.33 -14.54
C GLU A 200 -0.08 9.95 -14.29
N ILE A 201 -0.30 10.42 -13.07
CA ILE A 201 -1.59 10.92 -12.62
C ILE A 201 -1.52 12.44 -12.62
N HIS A 202 -2.08 13.02 -13.67
CA HIS A 202 -2.10 14.45 -13.95
C HIS A 202 -3.17 15.19 -13.11
N ILE A 203 -3.30 14.80 -11.85
CA ILE A 203 -4.20 15.40 -10.87
C ILE A 203 -3.34 16.10 -9.82
N PRO A 204 -3.56 17.39 -9.54
CA PRO A 204 -2.82 18.10 -8.51
C PRO A 204 -2.98 17.43 -7.14
N ILE A 205 -1.85 17.12 -6.50
CA ILE A 205 -1.84 16.55 -5.15
C ILE A 205 -1.93 17.69 -4.16
N THR A 206 -2.97 17.69 -3.35
CA THR A 206 -3.25 18.75 -2.38
C THR A 206 -2.70 18.41 -0.99
N LYS A 207 -2.81 17.13 -0.60
CA LYS A 207 -2.39 16.62 0.71
C LYS A 207 -2.08 15.13 0.64
N ILE A 208 -1.05 14.70 1.36
CA ILE A 208 -0.78 13.29 1.64
C ILE A 208 -1.12 13.04 3.11
N ARG A 209 -2.02 12.11 3.37
CA ARG A 209 -2.34 11.60 4.71
C ARG A 209 -1.55 10.32 4.93
N VAL A 210 -1.02 10.13 6.14
CA VAL A 210 -0.20 8.98 6.47
C VAL A 210 -0.93 8.17 7.54
N LEU A 211 -1.01 6.86 7.31
CA LEU A 211 -1.57 5.89 8.24
C LEU A 211 -0.49 4.86 8.58
N ASP A 212 -0.26 4.68 9.88
CA ASP A 212 0.75 3.81 10.47
C ASP A 212 0.10 2.53 11.02
#